data_AF-A0A8J5SX11-F1
#
_entry.id   AF-A0A8J5SX11-F1
#
_cell.length_a   1.000
_cell.length_b   1.000
_cell.length_c   1.000
_cell.angle_alpha   90.00
_cell.angle_beta   90.00
_cell.angle_gamma   90.00
#
_symmetry.space_group_name_H-M   'P 1'
#
loop_
_entity.id
_entity.type
_entity.pdbx_description
1 polymer ?
#
loop_
_entity_poly.entity_id
_entity_poly.type
_entity_poly.pdbx_seq_one_letter_code
_entity_poly.pdbx_strand_id
1 'polypeptide(L)'
;MGKEGLMAVGQLKRLAALPPAGGNPRLEQFMRSHVSRILRTVLLAVLAELLRQDLVLLSMKIYGAVRKELWYRPDMYFYRDMLYMLARNKKVEETRQVWTDLKSEDVLFDQHTYGDIVRAFCVSGLIDLAMKLYDDMRSSPDPPLSLPFRVILKAWFHILTEGRR
;
A
#
# COMPACT_ATOMS: atom_id res chain seq x y z
N MET A 1 8.95 11.01 14.54
CA MET A 1 8.61 11.97 13.46
C MET A 1 8.92 13.38 13.95
N GLY A 2 9.78 14.12 13.25
CA GLY A 2 10.21 15.48 13.65
C GLY A 2 9.19 16.57 13.28
N LYS A 3 9.41 17.82 13.74
CA LYS A 3 8.51 18.97 13.49
C LYS A 3 8.22 19.19 11.99
N GLU A 4 9.22 19.03 11.14
CA GLU A 4 9.08 19.19 9.68
C GLU A 4 8.11 18.18 9.06
N GLY A 5 8.17 16.90 9.47
CA GLY A 5 7.24 15.88 9.00
C GLY A 5 5.79 16.17 9.40
N LEU A 6 5.57 16.68 10.63
CA LEU A 6 4.23 17.05 11.11
C LEU A 6 3.65 18.22 10.32
N MET A 7 4.49 19.24 10.03
CA MET A 7 4.09 20.36 9.18
C MET A 7 3.75 19.90 7.77
N ALA A 8 4.55 19.01 7.18
CA ALA A 8 4.30 18.44 5.86
C ALA A 8 2.95 17.68 5.81
N VAL A 9 2.69 16.77 6.75
CA VAL A 9 1.39 16.05 6.82
C VAL A 9 0.23 17.03 6.99
N GLY A 10 0.37 18.03 7.86
CA GLY A 10 -0.65 19.06 8.07
C GLY A 10 -0.97 19.85 6.81
N GLN A 11 0.05 20.28 6.07
CA GLN A 11 -0.13 21.03 4.81
C GLN A 11 -0.72 20.16 3.70
N LEU A 12 -0.26 18.91 3.55
CA LEU A 12 -0.80 17.97 2.57
C LEU A 12 -2.31 17.76 2.76
N LYS A 13 -2.76 17.57 4.02
CA LYS A 13 -4.18 17.44 4.35
C LYS A 13 -4.98 18.69 4.01
N ARG A 14 -4.48 19.88 4.37
CA ARG A 14 -5.16 21.16 4.06
C ARG A 14 -5.32 21.36 2.56
N LEU A 15 -4.26 21.11 1.79
CA LEU A 15 -4.30 21.25 0.34
C LEU A 15 -5.23 20.23 -0.30
N ALA A 16 -5.27 19.00 0.20
CA ALA A 16 -6.17 17.96 -0.31
C ALA A 16 -7.65 18.20 0.01
N ALA A 17 -7.97 18.99 1.04
CA ALA A 17 -9.35 19.32 1.44
C ALA A 17 -10.00 20.44 0.58
N LEU A 18 -9.26 21.05 -0.35
CA LEU A 18 -9.79 22.09 -1.25
C LEU A 18 -10.62 21.46 -2.40
N PRO A 19 -11.75 22.07 -2.82
CA PRO A 19 -12.66 21.47 -3.79
C PRO A 19 -12.02 21.23 -5.18
N PRO A 20 -12.41 20.17 -5.89
CA PRO A 20 -11.73 19.68 -7.09
C PRO A 20 -12.20 20.43 -8.34
N ALA A 21 -11.79 21.68 -8.51
CA ALA A 21 -11.92 22.37 -9.79
C ALA A 21 -10.58 22.30 -10.55
N GLY A 22 -10.33 21.18 -11.24
CA GLY A 22 -9.23 21.04 -12.20
C GLY A 22 -7.86 20.80 -11.59
N GLY A 23 -7.62 19.58 -11.10
CA GLY A 23 -6.33 19.22 -10.50
C GLY A 23 -6.00 20.07 -9.27
N ASN A 24 -4.94 19.72 -8.55
CA ASN A 24 -4.46 20.59 -7.46
C ASN A 24 -3.03 20.99 -7.78
N PRO A 25 -2.83 21.95 -8.71
CA PRO A 25 -1.49 22.38 -9.13
C PRO A 25 -0.67 22.93 -7.95
N ARG A 26 -1.32 23.43 -6.89
CA ARG A 26 -0.65 23.83 -5.64
C ARG A 26 -0.13 22.63 -4.85
N LEU A 27 -0.90 21.55 -4.76
CA LEU A 27 -0.45 20.30 -4.17
C LEU A 27 0.69 19.70 -4.99
N GLU A 28 0.59 19.68 -6.32
CA GLU A 28 1.68 19.19 -7.17
C GLU A 28 2.94 20.05 -7.06
N GLN A 29 2.79 21.37 -7.01
CA GLN A 29 3.92 22.29 -6.80
C GLN A 29 4.55 22.11 -5.42
N PHE A 30 3.75 21.89 -4.37
CA PHE A 30 4.25 21.59 -3.03
C PHE A 30 5.03 20.27 -3.02
N MET A 31 4.51 19.23 -3.66
CA MET A 31 5.21 17.96 -3.83
C MET A 31 6.53 18.14 -4.60
N ARG A 32 6.54 18.92 -5.68
CA ARG A 32 7.77 19.17 -6.46
C ARG A 32 8.81 20.02 -5.74
N SER A 33 8.41 20.94 -4.87
CA SER A 33 9.32 21.91 -4.24
C SER A 33 9.79 21.51 -2.85
N HIS A 34 8.91 20.94 -2.04
CA HIS A 34 9.20 20.52 -0.67
C HIS A 34 9.51 19.03 -0.61
N VAL A 35 8.66 18.16 -1.15
CA VAL A 35 8.83 16.71 -1.00
C VAL A 35 10.14 16.24 -1.66
N SER A 36 10.51 16.73 -2.85
CA SER A 36 11.79 16.39 -3.52
C SER A 36 13.07 16.87 -2.81
N ARG A 37 12.98 17.91 -1.96
CA ARG A 37 14.12 18.48 -1.21
C ARG A 37 14.16 18.02 0.24
N ILE A 38 13.14 17.31 0.70
CA ILE A 38 13.01 16.81 2.05
C ILE A 38 13.89 15.56 2.21
N LEU A 39 14.61 15.46 3.33
CA LEU A 39 15.43 14.31 3.69
C LEU A 39 14.65 12.99 3.55
N ARG A 40 15.29 11.95 3.00
CA ARG A 40 14.75 10.58 2.86
C ARG A 40 13.91 10.12 4.06
N THR A 41 14.42 10.34 5.27
CA THR A 41 13.79 9.92 6.53
C THR A 41 12.45 10.61 6.79
N VAL A 42 12.29 11.86 6.37
CA VAL A 42 11.06 12.62 6.56
C VAL A 42 10.00 12.20 5.55
N LEU A 43 10.37 11.93 4.29
CA LEU A 43 9.43 11.41 3.28
C LEU A 43 8.86 10.05 3.66
N LEU A 44 9.72 9.13 4.12
CA LEU A 44 9.29 7.83 4.60
C LEU A 44 8.41 7.96 5.86
N ALA A 45 8.73 8.89 6.77
CA ALA A 45 7.89 9.15 7.94
C ALA A 45 6.52 9.76 7.58
N VAL A 46 6.47 10.65 6.59
CA VAL A 46 5.21 11.20 6.07
C VAL A 46 4.38 10.09 5.45
N LEU A 47 4.96 9.23 4.62
CA LEU A 47 4.25 8.09 4.05
C LEU A 47 3.72 7.16 5.14
N ALA A 48 4.56 6.76 6.09
CA ALA A 48 4.17 5.89 7.19
C ALA A 48 2.99 6.48 8.01
N GLU A 49 3.01 7.78 8.27
CA GLU A 49 1.94 8.46 9.00
C GLU A 49 0.63 8.54 8.18
N LEU A 50 0.72 8.75 6.86
CA LEU A 50 -0.45 8.73 5.97
C LEU A 50 -1.05 7.32 5.84
N LEU A 51 -0.20 6.29 5.77
CA LEU A 51 -0.62 4.88 5.77
C LEU A 51 -1.34 4.53 7.07
N ARG A 52 -0.80 4.95 8.22
CA ARG A 52 -1.41 4.73 9.53
C ARG A 52 -2.81 5.37 9.65
N GLN A 53 -3.04 6.47 8.95
CA GLN A 53 -4.32 7.19 8.93
C GLN A 53 -5.26 6.79 7.79
N ASP A 54 -4.90 5.76 7.00
CA ASP A 54 -5.71 5.30 5.86
C ASP A 54 -6.01 6.40 4.81
N LEU A 55 -5.13 7.39 4.69
CA LEU A 55 -5.31 8.49 3.73
C LEU A 55 -4.87 8.09 2.32
N VAL A 56 -5.59 7.13 1.72
CA VAL A 56 -5.28 6.47 0.44
C VAL A 56 -4.76 7.45 -0.62
N LEU A 57 -5.49 8.52 -0.91
CA LEU A 57 -5.15 9.46 -1.98
C LEU A 57 -3.79 10.15 -1.74
N LEU A 58 -3.52 10.55 -0.50
CA LEU A 58 -2.25 11.18 -0.15
C LEU A 58 -1.12 10.16 -0.07
N SER A 59 -1.38 8.96 0.47
CA SER A 59 -0.44 7.85 0.49
C SER A 59 0.02 7.49 -0.92
N MET A 60 -0.89 7.37 -1.89
CA MET A 60 -0.55 7.07 -3.29
C MET A 60 0.26 8.20 -3.94
N LYS A 61 -0.04 9.46 -3.62
CA LYS A 61 0.76 10.60 -4.10
C LYS A 61 2.19 10.59 -3.57
N ILE A 62 2.36 10.34 -2.28
CA ILE A 62 3.69 10.26 -1.66
C ILE A 62 4.43 9.01 -2.12
N TYR A 63 3.76 7.87 -2.25
CA TYR A 63 4.30 6.65 -2.86
C TYR A 63 4.91 6.92 -4.23
N GLY A 64 4.14 7.55 -5.14
CA GLY A 64 4.63 7.90 -6.48
C GLY A 64 5.75 8.94 -6.48
N ALA A 65 5.84 9.80 -5.46
CA ALA A 65 6.97 10.73 -5.30
C ALA A 65 8.22 9.99 -4.82
N VAL A 66 8.10 9.16 -3.77
CA VAL A 66 9.20 8.35 -3.22
C VAL A 66 9.84 7.47 -4.29
N ARG A 67 9.04 6.86 -5.18
CA ARG A 67 9.55 6.02 -6.28
C ARG A 67 10.38 6.75 -7.33
N LYS A 68 10.26 8.08 -7.43
CA LYS A 68 11.01 8.91 -8.39
C LYS A 68 12.32 9.45 -7.82
N GLU A 69 12.59 9.21 -6.55
CA GLU A 69 13.78 9.72 -5.87
C GLU A 69 15.02 8.88 -6.22
N LEU A 70 16.18 9.55 -6.36
CA LEU A 70 17.43 8.87 -6.74
C LEU A 70 17.88 7.82 -5.70
N TRP A 71 17.55 8.04 -4.43
CA TRP A 71 17.87 7.15 -3.31
C TRP A 71 16.87 6.00 -3.15
N TYR A 72 15.83 5.94 -4.00
CA TYR A 72 14.79 4.94 -3.90
C TYR A 72 15.36 3.53 -4.08
N ARG A 73 15.23 2.72 -3.02
CA ARG A 73 15.60 1.31 -2.95
C ARG A 73 14.55 0.65 -2.06
N PRO A 74 13.44 0.18 -2.64
CA PRO A 74 12.35 -0.40 -1.85
C PRO A 74 12.77 -1.75 -1.29
N ASP A 75 12.22 -2.07 -0.14
CA ASP A 75 12.27 -3.40 0.44
C ASP A 75 10.86 -4.02 0.46
N MET A 76 10.79 -5.29 0.86
CA MET A 76 9.54 -6.00 1.06
C MET A 76 8.56 -5.24 1.97
N TYR A 77 9.06 -4.58 3.02
CA TYR A 77 8.23 -3.89 4.01
C TYR A 77 7.53 -2.66 3.43
N PHE A 78 8.23 -1.90 2.58
CA PHE A 78 7.66 -0.76 1.86
C PHE A 78 6.40 -1.16 1.07
N TYR A 79 6.48 -2.26 0.32
CA TYR A 79 5.36 -2.78 -0.45
C TYR A 79 4.27 -3.41 0.41
N ARG A 80 4.66 -4.17 1.44
CA ARG A 80 3.72 -4.76 2.40
C ARG A 80 2.83 -3.68 3.02
N ASP A 81 3.41 -2.59 3.50
CA ASP A 81 2.68 -1.55 4.20
C ASP A 81 1.69 -0.81 3.27
N MET A 82 2.09 -0.58 2.01
CA MET A 82 1.20 -0.05 0.96
C MET A 82 0.02 -1.00 0.69
N LEU A 83 0.29 -2.27 0.43
CA LEU A 83 -0.75 -3.28 0.14
C LEU A 83 -1.69 -3.47 1.33
N TYR A 84 -1.19 -3.40 2.56
CA TYR A 84 -2.00 -3.54 3.77
C TYR A 84 -2.98 -2.38 3.94
N MET A 85 -2.52 -1.14 3.73
CA MET A 85 -3.38 0.04 3.76
C MET A 85 -4.44 -0.04 2.64
N LEU A 86 -4.06 -0.43 1.43
CA LEU A 86 -5.00 -0.56 0.31
C LEU A 86 -6.03 -1.67 0.51
N ALA A 87 -5.62 -2.80 1.11
CA ALA A 87 -6.50 -3.90 1.49
C ALA A 87 -7.62 -3.42 2.43
N ARG A 88 -7.23 -2.79 3.55
CA ARG A 88 -8.14 -2.26 4.57
C ARG A 88 -9.16 -1.28 4.00
N ASN A 89 -8.76 -0.51 2.99
CA ASN A 89 -9.60 0.49 2.33
C ASN A 89 -10.30 -0.04 1.08
N LYS A 90 -10.17 -1.33 0.76
CA LYS A 90 -10.79 -2.01 -0.40
C LYS A 90 -10.46 -1.34 -1.74
N LYS A 91 -9.22 -0.86 -1.88
CA LYS A 91 -8.73 -0.11 -3.05
C LYS A 91 -8.10 -1.05 -4.07
N VAL A 92 -8.96 -1.75 -4.82
CA VAL A 92 -8.58 -2.84 -5.73
C VAL A 92 -7.63 -2.38 -6.84
N GLU A 93 -7.91 -1.27 -7.51
CA GLU A 93 -7.11 -0.83 -8.66
C GLU A 93 -5.73 -0.34 -8.24
N GLU A 94 -5.65 0.46 -7.18
CA GLU A 94 -4.39 0.87 -6.59
C GLU A 94 -3.60 -0.34 -6.05
N THR A 95 -4.29 -1.37 -5.52
CA THR A 95 -3.65 -2.62 -5.09
C THR A 95 -3.00 -3.32 -6.28
N ARG A 96 -3.70 -3.41 -7.43
CA ARG A 96 -3.13 -4.01 -8.66
C ARG A 96 -1.93 -3.21 -9.15
N GLN A 97 -1.99 -1.88 -9.07
CA GLN A 97 -0.86 -1.01 -9.44
C GLN A 97 0.36 -1.33 -8.57
N VAL A 98 0.22 -1.25 -7.24
CA VAL A 98 1.33 -1.50 -6.30
C VAL A 98 1.86 -2.93 -6.44
N TRP A 99 0.99 -3.91 -6.71
CA TRP A 99 1.38 -5.30 -6.98
C TRP A 99 2.23 -5.43 -8.25
N THR A 100 1.87 -4.71 -9.31
CA THR A 100 2.61 -4.69 -10.57
C THR A 100 3.97 -4.01 -10.38
N ASP A 101 3.99 -2.92 -9.64
CA ASP A 101 5.22 -2.19 -9.29
C ASP A 101 6.21 -3.08 -8.53
N LEU A 102 5.74 -3.81 -7.51
CA LEU A 102 6.54 -4.79 -6.77
C LEU A 102 7.21 -5.82 -7.68
N LYS A 103 6.43 -6.39 -8.62
CA LYS A 103 6.94 -7.39 -9.56
C LYS A 103 7.95 -6.80 -10.53
N SER A 104 7.69 -5.60 -11.03
CA SER A 104 8.58 -4.92 -11.99
C SER A 104 9.93 -4.50 -11.38
N GLU A 105 9.99 -4.41 -10.06
CA GLU A 105 11.19 -4.05 -9.30
C GLU A 105 11.85 -5.26 -8.65
N ASP A 106 11.42 -6.47 -9.01
CA ASP A 106 11.94 -7.76 -8.52
C ASP A 106 11.99 -7.87 -6.98
N VAL A 107 11.07 -7.18 -6.28
CA VAL A 107 10.97 -7.27 -4.83
C VAL A 107 10.21 -8.53 -4.44
N LEU A 108 10.91 -9.46 -3.79
CA LEU A 108 10.32 -10.71 -3.32
C LEU A 108 9.77 -10.56 -1.91
N PHE A 109 8.63 -11.20 -1.68
CA PHE A 109 8.09 -11.41 -0.34
C PHE A 109 8.59 -12.73 0.22
N ASP A 110 8.79 -12.76 1.53
CA ASP A 110 8.95 -14.02 2.26
C ASP A 110 7.59 -14.69 2.51
N GLN A 111 7.64 -15.96 2.88
CA GLN A 111 6.44 -16.75 3.19
C GLN A 111 5.51 -16.08 4.22
N HIS A 112 6.08 -15.34 5.19
CA HIS A 112 5.32 -14.68 6.25
C HIS A 112 4.53 -13.49 5.71
N THR A 113 5.18 -12.64 4.91
CA THR A 113 4.60 -11.46 4.31
C THR A 113 3.50 -11.82 3.33
N TYR A 114 3.70 -12.85 2.50
CA TYR A 114 2.63 -13.38 1.67
C TYR A 114 1.43 -13.84 2.51
N GLY A 115 1.67 -14.60 3.59
CA GLY A 115 0.62 -15.07 4.49
C GLY A 115 -0.19 -13.92 5.12
N ASP A 116 0.49 -12.85 5.53
CA ASP A 116 -0.15 -11.69 6.13
C ASP A 116 -0.97 -10.87 5.13
N ILE A 117 -0.47 -10.64 3.91
CA ILE A 117 -1.22 -9.90 2.88
C ILE A 117 -2.41 -10.73 2.37
N VAL A 118 -2.25 -12.03 2.15
CA VAL A 118 -3.36 -12.94 1.81
C VAL A 118 -4.45 -12.85 2.87
N ARG A 119 -4.08 -12.93 4.16
CA ARG A 119 -5.04 -12.78 5.26
C ARG A 119 -5.74 -11.42 5.23
N ALA A 120 -4.99 -10.34 5.01
CA ALA A 120 -5.53 -8.99 4.94
C ALA A 120 -6.55 -8.83 3.79
N PHE A 121 -6.25 -9.37 2.61
CA PHE A 121 -7.18 -9.39 1.48
C PHE A 121 -8.43 -10.22 1.79
N CYS A 122 -8.27 -11.39 2.39
CA CYS A 122 -9.40 -12.23 2.82
C CYS A 122 -10.34 -11.51 3.80
N VAL A 123 -9.80 -10.93 4.88
CA VAL A 123 -10.57 -10.18 5.88
C VAL A 123 -11.26 -8.95 5.25
N SER A 124 -10.63 -8.35 4.24
CA SER A 124 -11.19 -7.19 3.52
C SER A 124 -12.20 -7.57 2.43
N GLY A 125 -12.45 -8.87 2.22
CA GLY A 125 -13.36 -9.38 1.18
C GLY A 125 -12.78 -9.37 -0.24
N LEU A 126 -11.47 -9.15 -0.38
CA LEU A 126 -10.76 -9.07 -1.66
C LEU A 126 -10.26 -10.44 -2.12
N ILE A 127 -11.17 -11.43 -2.19
CA ILE A 127 -10.81 -12.84 -2.38
C ILE A 127 -10.09 -13.09 -3.71
N ASP A 128 -10.50 -12.43 -4.79
CA ASP A 128 -9.82 -12.57 -6.09
C ASP A 128 -8.35 -12.13 -6.05
N LEU A 129 -8.05 -11.07 -5.28
CA LEU A 129 -6.67 -10.62 -5.08
C LEU A 129 -5.91 -11.58 -4.16
N ALA A 130 -6.55 -12.10 -3.12
CA ALA A 130 -5.97 -13.12 -2.24
C ALA A 130 -5.57 -14.39 -2.99
N MET A 131 -6.42 -14.86 -3.91
CA MET A 131 -6.13 -16.04 -4.74
C MET A 131 -4.98 -15.79 -5.71
N LYS A 132 -4.98 -14.66 -6.43
CA LYS A 132 -3.86 -14.30 -7.32
C LYS A 132 -2.53 -14.22 -6.58
N LEU A 133 -2.54 -13.62 -5.40
CA LEU A 133 -1.37 -13.51 -4.54
C LEU A 133 -0.88 -14.88 -4.06
N TYR A 134 -1.80 -15.78 -3.76
CA TYR A 134 -1.48 -17.15 -3.37
C TYR A 134 -0.85 -17.95 -4.53
N ASP A 135 -1.36 -17.79 -5.75
CA ASP A 135 -0.79 -18.43 -6.94
C ASP A 135 0.63 -17.91 -7.25
N ASP A 136 0.85 -16.59 -7.09
CA ASP A 136 2.17 -15.97 -7.21
C ASP A 136 3.14 -16.54 -6.17
N MET A 137 2.72 -16.64 -4.91
CA MET A 137 3.53 -17.21 -3.82
C MET A 137 3.93 -18.67 -4.10
N ARG A 138 3.02 -19.48 -4.66
CA ARG A 138 3.30 -20.88 -5.06
C ARG A 138 4.33 -20.98 -6.19
N SER A 139 4.44 -19.94 -7.00
CA SER A 139 5.39 -19.85 -8.10
C SER A 139 6.69 -19.15 -7.68
N SER A 140 6.79 -18.71 -6.43
CA SER A 140 7.95 -18.00 -5.92
C SER A 140 9.08 -18.98 -5.53
N PRO A 141 10.34 -18.51 -5.43
CA PRO A 141 11.46 -19.33 -5.01
C PRO A 141 11.30 -19.92 -3.59
N ASP A 142 10.46 -19.33 -2.75
CA ASP A 142 10.16 -19.76 -1.38
C ASP A 142 8.65 -20.05 -1.19
N PRO A 143 8.16 -21.19 -1.72
CA PRO A 143 6.73 -21.52 -1.67
C PRO A 143 6.25 -21.81 -0.23
N PRO A 144 4.96 -21.61 0.05
CA PRO A 144 4.47 -21.63 1.43
C PRO A 144 4.36 -23.04 2.01
N LEU A 145 4.72 -23.16 3.29
CA LEU A 145 4.40 -24.35 4.10
C LEU A 145 2.92 -24.37 4.51
N SER A 146 2.02 -24.87 3.66
CA SER A 146 0.60 -25.28 3.93
C SER A 146 -0.40 -24.32 4.63
N LEU A 147 0.04 -23.36 5.43
CA LEU A 147 -0.75 -22.49 6.33
C LEU A 147 -1.61 -21.45 5.58
N PRO A 148 -1.16 -20.82 4.48
CA PRO A 148 -1.99 -19.82 3.80
C PRO A 148 -3.27 -20.41 3.19
N PHE A 149 -3.23 -21.68 2.76
CA PHE A 149 -4.39 -22.36 2.18
C PHE A 149 -5.54 -22.53 3.18
N ARG A 150 -5.24 -22.88 4.44
CA ARG A 150 -6.26 -23.01 5.50
C ARG A 150 -6.91 -21.67 5.83
N VAL A 151 -6.14 -20.58 5.81
CA VAL A 151 -6.65 -19.21 6.05
C VAL A 151 -7.58 -18.78 4.92
N ILE A 152 -7.18 -19.00 3.66
CA ILE A 152 -8.01 -18.71 2.49
C ILE A 152 -9.30 -19.53 2.52
N LEU A 153 -9.21 -20.84 2.74
CA LEU A 153 -10.39 -21.71 2.82
C LEU A 153 -11.36 -21.25 3.91
N LYS A 154 -10.88 -20.96 5.12
CA LYS A 154 -11.72 -20.50 6.22
C LYS A 154 -12.40 -19.17 5.89
N ALA A 155 -11.68 -18.22 5.30
CA ALA A 155 -12.24 -16.95 4.88
C ALA A 155 -13.29 -17.12 3.77
N TRP A 156 -13.02 -17.99 2.80
CA TRP A 156 -13.95 -18.30 1.70
C TRP A 156 -15.23 -18.95 2.21
N PHE A 157 -15.13 -19.93 3.13
CA PHE A 157 -16.28 -20.54 3.79
C PHE A 157 -17.12 -19.52 4.57
N HIS A 158 -16.48 -18.63 5.34
CA HIS A 158 -17.18 -17.59 6.11
C HIS A 158 -18.01 -16.65 5.20
N ILE A 159 -17.42 -16.20 4.09
CA ILE A 159 -18.08 -15.32 3.13
C ILE A 159 -19.27 -16.02 2.45
N LEU A 160 -19.13 -17.29 2.08
CA LEU A 160 -20.22 -18.08 1.47
C LEU A 160 -21.39 -18.35 2.43
N THR A 161 -21.14 -18.40 3.74
CA THR A 161 -22.18 -18.58 4.76
C THR A 161 -22.89 -17.30 5.15
N GLU A 162 -22.23 -16.15 5.06
CA GLU A 162 -22.81 -14.84 5.39
C GLU A 162 -23.49 -14.15 4.19
N GLY A 163 -23.00 -14.36 2.97
CA GLY A 163 -23.61 -13.84 1.74
C GLY A 163 -24.92 -14.54 1.33
N ARG A 164 -25.45 -15.43 2.16
CA ARG A 164 -26.67 -16.22 1.92
C ARG A 164 -27.82 -15.87 2.88
N ARG A 165 -27.73 -14.74 3.58
CA ARG A 165 -28.78 -14.15 4.43
C ARG A 165 -29.24 -12.80 3.91
#